data_AF-A0A2H0NHH2-F1
#
_entry.id   AF-A0A2H0NHH2-F1
#
_cell.length_a   1.000
_cell.length_b   1.000
_cell.length_c   1.000
_cell.angle_alpha   90.00
_cell.angle_beta   90.00
_cell.angle_gamma   90.00
#
_symmetry.space_group_name_H-M   'P 1'
#
loop_
_entity.id
_entity.type
_entity.pdbx_description
1 polymer ?
#
loop_
_entity_poly.entity_id
_entity_poly.type
_entity_poly.pdbx_seq_one_letter_code
_entity_poly.pdbx_strand_id
1 'polypeptide(L)' 'MAYTSDRGFAPRETVKGNWKCSDCGVEITELPFEPAADRPIYCKECWSKRRPKRDFSR' A
#
# COMPACT_ATOMS: atom_id res chain seq x y z
N MET A 1 16.45 29.10 -18.59
CA MET A 1 16.44 27.62 -18.51
C MET A 1 15.00 27.14 -18.36
N ALA A 2 14.49 26.33 -19.29
CA ALA A 2 13.16 25.70 -19.20
C ALA A 2 13.34 24.27 -18.68
N TYR A 3 12.84 23.97 -17.48
CA TYR A 3 12.84 22.62 -16.95
C TYR A 3 11.60 21.90 -17.53
N THR A 4 11.74 21.23 -18.67
CA THR A 4 10.67 20.37 -19.18
C THR A 4 10.55 19.17 -18.24
N SER A 5 9.59 19.24 -17.34
CA SER A 5 9.22 18.15 -16.44
C SER A 5 8.45 17.08 -17.21
N ASP A 6 9.11 16.39 -18.14
CA ASP A 6 8.61 15.13 -18.69
C ASP A 6 8.94 14.03 -17.67
N ARG A 7 8.20 14.02 -16.57
CA ARG A 7 8.23 12.90 -15.62
C ARG A 7 7.15 11.95 -16.07
N GLY A 8 7.54 10.96 -16.87
CA GLY A 8 6.73 9.82 -17.31
C GLY A 8 6.16 9.03 -16.12
N PHE A 9 5.18 9.61 -15.46
CA PHE A 9 4.40 9.04 -14.38
C PHE A 9 3.37 8.13 -15.04
N ALA A 10 3.82 6.95 -15.49
CA ALA A 10 2.90 5.89 -15.88
C ALA A 10 1.85 5.73 -14.76
N PRO A 11 0.55 5.71 -15.08
CA PRO A 11 -0.48 5.62 -14.06
C PRO A 11 -0.25 4.34 -13.27
N ARG A 12 0.07 4.48 -11.98
CA ARG A 12 0.18 3.35 -11.06
C ARG A 12 -1.11 2.52 -11.16
N GLU A 13 -1.02 1.32 -11.69
CA GLU A 13 -2.16 0.42 -11.81
C GLU A 13 -2.54 -0.05 -10.41
N THR A 14 -3.54 0.61 -9.83
CA THR A 14 -4.14 0.18 -8.56
C THR A 14 -5.19 -0.87 -8.89
N VAL A 15 -5.00 -2.08 -8.38
CA VAL A 15 -5.99 -3.13 -8.47
C VAL A 15 -7.14 -2.77 -7.53
N LYS A 16 -8.33 -2.59 -8.10
CA LYS A 16 -9.57 -2.41 -7.33
C LYS A 16 -10.19 -3.78 -7.09
N GLY A 17 -10.46 -4.11 -5.84
CA GLY A 17 -11.09 -5.38 -5.45
C GLY A 17 -11.58 -5.32 -4.02
N ASN A 18 -12.26 -6.35 -3.51
CA ASN A 18 -12.75 -6.37 -2.13
C ASN A 18 -11.99 -7.46 -1.36
N TRP A 19 -11.02 -7.05 -0.54
CA TRP A 19 -10.22 -7.98 0.28
C TRP A 19 -10.39 -7.68 1.76
N LYS A 20 -10.34 -8.71 2.60
CA LYS A 20 -10.49 -8.54 4.05
C LYS A 20 -9.14 -8.54 4.73
N CYS A 21 -8.91 -7.56 5.61
CA CYS A 21 -7.74 -7.54 6.47
C CYS A 21 -7.76 -8.73 7.43
N SER A 22 -6.68 -9.53 7.45
CA SER A 22 -6.58 -10.70 8.34
C SER A 22 -6.53 -10.37 9.83
N ASP A 23 -6.31 -9.10 10.19
CA ASP A 23 -6.10 -8.64 11.57
C ASP A 23 -7.36 -7.96 12.14
N CYS A 24 -8.03 -7.12 11.35
CA CYS A 24 -9.20 -6.35 11.80
C CYS A 24 -10.48 -6.59 10.99
N GLY A 25 -10.42 -7.36 9.89
CA GLY A 25 -11.58 -7.64 9.03
C GLY A 25 -12.03 -6.49 8.14
N VAL A 26 -11.32 -5.34 8.13
CA VAL A 26 -11.69 -4.21 7.26
C VAL A 26 -11.54 -4.57 5.78
N GLU A 27 -12.46 -4.05 4.98
CA GLU A 27 -12.46 -4.20 3.52
C GLU A 27 -11.44 -3.24 2.89
N ILE A 28 -10.52 -3.79 2.11
CA ILE A 28 -9.49 -3.08 1.38
C ILE A 28 -9.92 -3.06 -0.08
N THR A 29 -10.10 -1.85 -0.62
CA THR A 29 -10.65 -1.64 -1.96
C THR A 29 -9.59 -1.42 -3.03
N GLU A 30 -8.38 -1.02 -2.63
CA GLU A 30 -7.33 -0.56 -3.53
C GLU A 30 -5.96 -1.07 -3.05
N LEU A 31 -5.29 -1.88 -3.88
CA LEU A 31 -3.94 -2.36 -3.63
C LEU A 31 -3.03 -2.10 -4.84
N PRO A 32 -1.76 -1.69 -4.62
CA PRO A 32 -0.79 -1.50 -5.69
C PRO A 32 -0.12 -2.81 -6.14
N PHE A 33 -0.55 -3.94 -5.59
CA PHE A 33 -0.04 -5.28 -5.90
C PHE A 33 -1.21 -6.25 -6.01
N GLU A 34 -1.04 -7.30 -6.81
CA GLU A 34 -2.01 -8.39 -6.87
C GLU A 34 -2.04 -9.16 -5.54
N PRO A 35 -3.19 -9.22 -4.86
CA PRO A 35 -3.32 -9.95 -3.62
C PRO A 35 -3.28 -11.45 -3.87
N ALA A 36 -2.25 -12.12 -3.35
CA ALA A 36 -2.12 -13.56 -3.38
C ALA A 36 -2.90 -14.20 -2.21
N ALA A 37 -3.61 -15.29 -2.47
CA ALA A 37 -4.36 -16.04 -1.45
C ALA A 37 -3.45 -16.67 -0.38
N ASP A 38 -2.18 -16.90 -0.69
CA ASP A 38 -1.20 -17.48 0.23
C ASP A 38 -0.67 -16.49 1.29
N ARG A 39 -0.91 -15.18 1.14
CA ARG A 39 -0.33 -14.15 2.02
C ARG A 39 -1.44 -13.34 2.73
N PRO A 40 -1.38 -13.19 4.07
CA PRO A 40 -2.35 -12.39 4.79
C PRO A 40 -2.24 -10.92 4.37
N ILE A 41 -3.37 -10.34 3.99
CA ILE A 41 -3.46 -8.94 3.58
C ILE A 41 -3.75 -8.11 4.83
N TYR A 42 -2.99 -7.01 4.99
CA TYR A 42 -3.19 -6.07 6.07
C TYR A 42 -3.59 -4.71 5.52
N CYS A 43 -4.52 -4.04 6.19
CA CYS A 43 -4.87 -2.67 5.86
C CYS A 43 -3.72 -1.72 6.22
N LYS A 44 -3.77 -0.50 5.67
CA LYS A 44 -2.78 0.55 5.92
C LYS A 44 -2.53 0.76 7.41
N GLU A 45 -3.55 0.67 8.24
CA GLU A 45 -3.45 0.85 9.68
C GLU A 45 -2.75 -0.31 10.39
N CYS A 46 -3.18 -1.56 10.16
CA CYS A 46 -2.54 -2.74 10.75
C CYS A 46 -1.07 -2.85 10.30
N TRP A 47 -0.79 -2.53 9.04
CA TRP A 47 0.57 -2.48 8.52
C TRP A 47 1.40 -1.37 9.19
N SER A 48 0.82 -0.17 9.35
CA SER A 48 1.49 0.94 10.04
C SER A 48 1.77 0.62 11.51
N LYS A 49 0.85 -0.04 12.21
CA LYS A 49 1.01 -0.49 13.61
C LYS A 49 2.12 -1.55 13.76
N ARG A 50 2.25 -2.46 12.79
CA ARG A 50 3.28 -3.50 12.78
C ARG A 50 4.66 -2.99 12.37
N ARG A 51 4.74 -1.88 11.64
CA ARG A 51 6.04 -1.30 11.28
C ARG A 51 6.74 -0.81 12.56
N PRO A 52 7.97 -1.27 12.85
CA PRO A 52 8.73 -0.72 13.95
C PRO A 52 8.88 0.78 13.70
N LYS A 53 8.43 1.59 14.66
CA LYS A 53 8.70 3.03 14.62
C LYS A 53 10.21 3.17 14.55
N ARG A 54 10.69 3.65 13.41
CA ARG A 54 12.11 3.95 13.23
C ARG A 54 12.39 5.06 14.24
N ASP A 55 12.98 4.66 15.36
CA ASP A 55 13.49 5.58 16.35
C ASP A 55 14.48 6.49 15.63
N PHE A 56 14.06 7.74 15.41
CA PHE A 56 14.85 8.77 14.75
C PHE A 56 15.76 9.48 15.78
N SER A 57 15.95 8.89 16.95
CA SER A 57 16.61 9.50 18.10
C SER A 57 18.05 9.05 18.29
N ARG A 58 18.75 8.69 17.20
CA ARG A 58 20.18 8.37 17.24
C ARG A 58 21.03 9.35 16.45
#